data_AF-U6FGK8-F1
#
_entry.id   AF-U6FGK8-F1
#
_cell.length_a   1.000
_cell.length_b   1.000
_cell.length_c   1.000
_cell.angle_alpha   90.00
_cell.angle_beta   90.00
_cell.angle_gamma   90.00
#
_symmetry.space_group_name_H-M   'P 1'
#
loop_
_entity.id
_entity.type
_entity.pdbx_description
1 polymer ?
#
loop_
_entity_poly.entity_id
_entity_poly.type
_entity_poly.pdbx_seq_one_letter_code
_entity_poly.pdbx_strand_id
1 'polypeptide(L)'
;MTVSRKYIKDLISSNKQYADILKVMFPVITYVTQNIIEESCYGNYSSKRAAINSEMFFDCYFNLAENDNTVENSKVKKFIAEVNQIGEQKGNNIKDDINKAWVAFITSINTDKNELPISGLSMFTDRDDIVSSQIRKVLSEVIFEYVIDNRQHNGFYWEDFIFIVSNLIKEVNKEDFNDFLVSEFSNRYDLLYIVNKINRYISESIGSLSGDLIRNRNTIAQFQLQMYKDIIAKSVNIFDGNSFYQNAPQLYNLMLNNKLVPEKVNAYLSKTVTSKNIFRFFGCLITNGENFKTIYYEMSSEEMGKIEDKLKCIPDLIEICKETAPKNKSQRIVQKVVNEYVAYKTELLKNKDAKINRVEKDRQIDYCEL
;
A
#
# COMPACT_ATOMS: atom_id res chain seq x y z
N MET A 1 -11.46 10.39 -20.64
CA MET A 1 -11.80 11.72 -20.09
C MET A 1 -13.08 12.36 -20.66
N THR A 2 -13.63 11.90 -21.79
CA THR A 2 -14.82 12.50 -22.45
C THR A 2 -16.16 11.99 -21.90
N VAL A 3 -16.19 10.81 -21.28
CA VAL A 3 -17.40 10.10 -20.82
C VAL A 3 -18.03 10.79 -19.60
N SER A 4 -17.22 11.14 -18.58
CA SER A 4 -17.71 11.76 -17.34
C SER A 4 -18.32 13.15 -17.55
N ARG A 5 -17.85 13.92 -18.55
CA ARG A 5 -18.40 15.25 -18.85
C ARG A 5 -19.80 15.21 -19.47
N LYS A 6 -20.07 14.18 -20.28
CA LYS A 6 -21.39 13.99 -20.89
C LYS A 6 -22.39 13.51 -19.82
N TYR A 7 -22.00 12.52 -19.03
CA TYR A 7 -22.82 12.00 -17.93
C TYR A 7 -23.27 13.09 -16.94
N ILE A 8 -22.34 13.93 -16.43
CA ILE A 8 -22.70 15.01 -15.49
C ILE A 8 -23.66 16.03 -16.12
N LYS A 9 -23.46 16.38 -17.40
CA LYS A 9 -24.36 17.31 -18.11
C LYS A 9 -25.74 16.72 -18.33
N ASP A 10 -25.81 15.45 -18.73
CA ASP A 10 -27.08 14.74 -18.95
C ASP A 10 -27.84 14.62 -17.62
N LEU A 11 -27.12 14.36 -16.54
CA LEU A 11 -27.68 14.16 -15.22
C LEU A 11 -28.19 15.46 -14.57
N ILE A 12 -27.46 16.57 -14.68
CA ILE A 12 -27.95 17.91 -14.29
C ILE A 12 -29.17 18.31 -15.13
N SER A 13 -29.15 17.97 -16.42
CA SER A 13 -30.26 18.30 -17.33
C SER A 13 -31.54 17.54 -16.99
N SER A 14 -31.42 16.27 -16.57
CA SER A 14 -32.54 15.43 -16.15
C SER A 14 -33.07 15.73 -14.74
N ASN A 15 -32.26 16.34 -13.86
CA ASN A 15 -32.59 16.56 -12.45
C ASN A 15 -32.59 18.05 -12.06
N LYS A 16 -32.96 18.95 -12.99
CA LYS A 16 -32.89 20.42 -12.80
C LYS A 16 -33.52 20.94 -11.51
N GLN A 17 -34.58 20.29 -11.02
CA GLN A 17 -35.27 20.68 -9.78
C GLN A 17 -34.40 20.57 -8.52
N TYR A 18 -33.34 19.75 -8.56
CA TYR A 18 -32.39 19.60 -7.46
C TYR A 18 -31.09 20.37 -7.69
N ALA A 19 -30.95 21.11 -8.80
CA ALA A 19 -29.68 21.73 -9.20
C ALA A 19 -29.08 22.65 -8.13
N ASP A 20 -29.91 23.43 -7.42
CA ASP A 20 -29.43 24.34 -6.37
C ASP A 20 -29.02 23.58 -5.11
N ILE A 21 -29.73 22.51 -4.74
CA ILE A 21 -29.34 21.60 -3.66
C ILE A 21 -28.03 20.87 -4.02
N LEU A 22 -27.91 20.38 -5.26
CA LEU A 22 -26.72 19.72 -5.77
C LEU A 22 -25.50 20.67 -5.79
N LYS A 23 -25.67 21.95 -6.14
CA LYS A 23 -24.60 22.97 -6.05
C LYS A 23 -24.16 23.23 -4.61
N VAL A 24 -25.09 23.22 -3.67
CA VAL A 24 -24.81 23.43 -2.23
C VAL A 24 -24.17 22.18 -1.61
N MET A 25 -24.61 20.98 -1.99
CA MET A 25 -24.09 19.70 -1.48
C MET A 25 -22.76 19.29 -2.13
N PHE A 26 -22.51 19.70 -3.38
CA PHE A 26 -21.29 19.39 -4.15
C PHE A 26 -20.59 20.64 -4.68
N PRO A 27 -20.12 21.55 -3.80
CA PRO A 27 -19.49 22.80 -4.24
C PRO A 27 -18.24 22.53 -5.11
N VAL A 28 -17.53 21.43 -4.87
CA VAL A 28 -16.29 21.06 -5.58
C VAL A 28 -16.52 20.69 -7.05
N ILE A 29 -17.62 20.00 -7.41
CA ILE A 29 -17.93 19.68 -8.82
C ILE A 29 -18.08 20.97 -9.64
N THR A 30 -18.68 22.00 -9.03
CA THR A 30 -18.86 23.32 -9.65
C THR A 30 -17.52 23.97 -10.00
N TYR A 31 -16.50 23.85 -9.13
CA TYR A 31 -15.15 24.39 -9.39
C TYR A 31 -14.34 23.52 -10.38
N VAL A 32 -14.43 22.19 -10.30
CA VAL A 32 -13.75 21.25 -11.22
C VAL A 32 -14.24 21.41 -12.67
N THR A 33 -15.50 21.81 -12.87
CA THR A 33 -16.05 22.08 -14.21
C THR A 33 -15.55 23.38 -14.87
N GLN A 34 -14.82 24.25 -14.16
CA GLN A 34 -14.27 25.50 -14.71
C GLN A 34 -12.81 25.39 -15.22
N ASN A 35 -12.45 24.22 -15.74
CA ASN A 35 -11.29 23.97 -16.63
C ASN A 35 -9.86 23.92 -16.04
N ILE A 36 -9.66 23.93 -14.72
CA ILE A 36 -8.34 23.58 -14.16
C ILE A 36 -8.56 22.65 -12.96
N ILE A 37 -8.14 21.38 -13.10
CA ILE A 37 -7.95 20.51 -11.94
C ILE A 37 -6.59 20.92 -11.38
N GLU A 38 -6.58 21.87 -10.46
CA GLU A 38 -5.38 22.08 -9.64
C GLU A 38 -5.39 21.04 -8.53
N GLU A 39 -4.33 20.22 -8.44
CA GLU A 39 -4.11 19.26 -7.35
C GLU A 39 -4.19 19.92 -5.95
N SER A 40 -4.07 21.25 -5.89
CA SER A 40 -4.22 22.08 -4.68
C SER A 40 -5.64 22.10 -4.08
N CYS A 41 -6.68 21.72 -4.83
CA CYS A 41 -8.07 21.84 -4.38
C CYS A 41 -8.52 20.80 -3.35
N TYR A 42 -7.71 19.75 -3.09
CA TYR A 42 -8.01 18.71 -2.10
C TYR A 42 -7.56 19.04 -0.67
N GLY A 43 -6.92 20.20 -0.46
CA GLY A 43 -6.18 20.54 0.75
C GLY A 43 -6.98 20.59 2.07
N ASN A 44 -8.30 20.40 2.08
CA ASN A 44 -9.13 20.53 3.30
C ASN A 44 -10.40 19.65 3.33
N TYR A 45 -10.56 18.66 2.44
CA TYR A 45 -11.80 17.88 2.34
C TYR A 45 -11.57 16.39 2.60
N SER A 46 -12.39 15.77 3.45
CA SER A 46 -12.31 14.34 3.73
C SER A 46 -12.38 13.49 2.45
N SER A 47 -11.74 12.31 2.45
CA SER A 47 -11.72 11.36 1.32
C SER A 47 -13.11 11.04 0.78
N LYS A 48 -14.13 11.08 1.64
CA LYS A 48 -15.54 10.90 1.28
C LYS A 48 -16.05 11.99 0.33
N ARG A 49 -15.69 13.27 0.54
CA ARG A 49 -16.03 14.39 -0.37
C ARG A 49 -15.30 14.31 -1.72
N ALA A 50 -14.14 13.66 -1.77
CA ALA A 50 -13.46 13.38 -3.03
C ALA A 50 -14.11 12.19 -3.78
N ALA A 51 -14.47 11.12 -3.06
CA ALA A 51 -15.15 9.94 -3.60
C ALA A 51 -16.59 10.22 -4.08
N ILE A 52 -17.26 11.17 -3.41
CA ILE A 52 -18.56 11.73 -3.77
C ILE A 52 -18.62 12.21 -5.23
N ASN A 53 -17.50 12.61 -5.81
CA ASN A 53 -17.41 13.14 -7.18
C ASN A 53 -17.34 12.06 -8.27
N SER A 54 -17.54 10.77 -7.93
CA SER A 54 -17.55 9.65 -8.89
C SER A 54 -18.98 9.28 -9.34
N GLU A 55 -19.13 8.84 -10.59
CA GLU A 55 -20.40 8.38 -11.20
C GLU A 55 -21.09 7.30 -10.36
N MET A 56 -20.31 6.34 -9.85
CA MET A 56 -20.78 5.29 -8.95
C MET A 56 -21.40 5.85 -7.66
N PHE A 57 -20.89 6.96 -7.13
CA PHE A 57 -21.40 7.56 -5.89
C PHE A 57 -22.66 8.39 -6.13
N PHE A 58 -22.78 9.09 -7.27
CA PHE A 58 -23.95 9.91 -7.57
C PHE A 58 -25.24 9.06 -7.62
N ASP A 59 -25.19 7.92 -8.29
CA ASP A 59 -26.30 6.97 -8.34
C ASP A 59 -26.61 6.35 -6.96
N CYS A 60 -25.59 6.19 -6.12
CA CYS A 60 -25.69 5.52 -4.81
C CYS A 60 -26.06 6.44 -3.64
N TYR A 61 -25.81 7.75 -3.72
CA TYR A 61 -26.12 8.71 -2.64
C TYR A 61 -27.55 9.24 -2.72
N PHE A 62 -28.08 9.42 -3.93
CA PHE A 62 -29.43 9.94 -4.14
C PHE A 62 -30.50 8.86 -4.36
N ASN A 63 -30.15 7.57 -4.37
CA ASN A 63 -31.09 6.46 -4.61
C ASN A 63 -32.06 6.77 -5.78
N LEU A 64 -31.56 7.33 -6.89
CA LEU A 64 -32.40 7.78 -8.00
C LEU A 64 -32.90 6.61 -8.86
N ALA A 65 -32.34 5.41 -8.68
CA ALA A 65 -32.85 4.13 -9.19
C ALA A 65 -32.37 2.94 -8.34
N GLU A 66 -33.21 1.92 -8.13
CA GLU A 66 -32.79 0.63 -7.57
C GLU A 66 -31.97 -0.14 -8.63
N ASN A 67 -30.69 -0.35 -8.35
CA ASN A 67 -29.80 -1.22 -9.13
C ASN A 67 -28.94 -2.08 -8.18
N ASP A 68 -28.18 -3.03 -8.74
CA ASP A 68 -27.33 -3.94 -7.96
C ASP A 68 -26.41 -3.20 -6.96
N ASN A 69 -25.89 -2.02 -7.30
CA ASN A 69 -25.03 -1.23 -6.41
C ASN A 69 -25.80 -0.64 -5.22
N THR A 70 -27.06 -0.24 -5.42
CA THR A 70 -27.93 0.28 -4.35
C THR A 70 -28.25 -0.81 -3.31
N VAL A 71 -28.47 -2.06 -3.76
CA VAL A 71 -28.71 -3.21 -2.88
C VAL A 71 -27.48 -3.53 -2.05
N GLU A 72 -26.31 -3.62 -2.69
CA GLU A 72 -25.06 -3.92 -1.99
C GLU A 72 -24.65 -2.82 -0.99
N ASN A 73 -24.81 -1.55 -1.36
CA ASN A 73 -24.56 -0.43 -0.43
C ASN A 73 -25.53 -0.43 0.77
N SER A 74 -26.77 -0.88 0.58
CA SER A 74 -27.72 -1.00 1.67
C SER A 74 -27.30 -2.08 2.67
N LYS A 75 -26.69 -3.18 2.21
CA LYS A 75 -26.08 -4.19 3.09
C LYS A 75 -24.91 -3.60 3.88
N VAL A 76 -24.02 -2.85 3.24
CA VAL A 76 -22.90 -2.17 3.89
C VAL A 76 -23.40 -1.18 4.95
N LYS A 77 -24.35 -0.31 4.61
CA LYS A 77 -24.94 0.65 5.56
C LYS A 77 -25.60 -0.06 6.76
N LYS A 78 -26.32 -1.15 6.50
CA LYS A 78 -26.95 -1.95 7.57
C LYS A 78 -25.88 -2.55 8.49
N PHE A 79 -24.81 -3.11 7.94
CA PHE A 79 -23.68 -3.62 8.71
C PHE A 79 -23.03 -2.54 9.58
N ILE A 80 -22.75 -1.36 9.01
CA ILE A 80 -22.17 -0.23 9.77
C ILE A 80 -23.11 0.25 10.89
N ALA A 81 -24.42 0.30 10.62
CA ALA A 81 -25.41 0.66 11.64
C ALA A 81 -25.44 -0.37 12.79
N GLU A 82 -25.37 -1.66 12.48
CA GLU A 82 -25.30 -2.74 13.47
C GLU A 82 -24.02 -2.64 14.32
N VAL A 83 -22.87 -2.40 13.69
CA VAL A 83 -21.58 -2.20 14.39
C VAL A 83 -21.65 -1.01 15.36
N ASN A 84 -22.24 0.11 14.94
CA ASN A 84 -22.42 1.28 15.81
C ASN A 84 -23.33 0.97 17.01
N GLN A 85 -24.45 0.28 16.78
CA GLN A 85 -25.38 -0.12 17.85
C GLN A 85 -24.72 -1.03 18.88
N ILE A 86 -23.86 -1.97 18.45
CA ILE A 86 -23.12 -2.84 19.35
C ILE A 86 -22.23 -2.02 20.29
N GLY A 87 -21.53 -1.01 19.78
CA GLY A 87 -20.66 -0.19 20.64
C GLY A 87 -21.38 0.83 21.53
N GLU A 88 -22.67 1.09 21.31
CA GLU A 88 -23.51 1.82 22.27
C GLU A 88 -23.90 0.96 23.49
N GLN A 89 -23.88 -0.36 23.33
CA GLN A 89 -24.16 -1.29 24.42
C GLN A 89 -22.93 -1.41 25.33
N LYS A 90 -23.04 -0.94 26.57
CA LYS A 90 -21.97 -1.03 27.60
C LYS A 90 -21.81 -2.47 28.11
N GLY A 91 -21.22 -3.34 27.32
CA GLY A 91 -20.95 -4.75 27.64
C GLY A 91 -19.50 -5.17 27.39
N ASN A 92 -19.06 -6.26 28.03
CA ASN A 92 -17.67 -6.74 27.99
C ASN A 92 -17.31 -7.55 26.71
N ASN A 93 -18.24 -7.79 25.78
CA ASN A 93 -18.07 -8.70 24.65
C ASN A 93 -18.08 -8.01 23.26
N ILE A 94 -17.73 -6.72 23.20
CA ILE A 94 -17.81 -5.91 21.97
C ILE A 94 -17.11 -6.56 20.76
N LYS A 95 -15.96 -7.21 20.96
CA LYS A 95 -15.21 -7.88 19.87
C LYS A 95 -15.97 -9.08 19.31
N ASP A 96 -16.53 -9.92 20.18
CA ASP A 96 -17.27 -11.10 19.76
C ASP A 96 -18.56 -10.72 19.02
N ASP A 97 -19.25 -9.67 19.45
CA ASP A 97 -20.48 -9.23 18.81
C ASP A 97 -20.21 -8.55 17.47
N ILE A 98 -19.15 -7.73 17.36
CA ILE A 98 -18.69 -7.20 16.07
C ILE A 98 -18.25 -8.34 15.14
N ASN A 99 -17.57 -9.37 15.66
CA ASN A 99 -17.19 -10.54 14.87
C ASN A 99 -18.40 -11.31 14.33
N LYS A 100 -19.46 -11.50 15.13
CA LYS A 100 -20.71 -12.12 14.64
C LYS A 100 -21.34 -11.29 13.52
N ALA A 101 -21.42 -9.97 13.70
CA ALA A 101 -21.93 -9.07 12.67
C ALA A 101 -21.07 -9.13 11.38
N TRP A 102 -19.75 -9.17 11.52
CA TRP A 102 -18.82 -9.33 10.40
C TRP A 102 -19.02 -10.64 9.64
N VAL A 103 -19.08 -11.77 10.36
CA VAL A 103 -19.30 -13.09 9.76
C VAL A 103 -20.64 -13.14 9.04
N ALA A 104 -21.70 -12.59 9.63
CA ALA A 104 -23.01 -12.50 8.99
C ALA A 104 -22.96 -11.64 7.72
N PHE A 105 -22.29 -10.49 7.76
CA PHE A 105 -22.10 -9.61 6.61
C PHE A 105 -21.35 -10.31 5.48
N ILE A 106 -20.16 -10.86 5.76
CA ILE A 106 -19.33 -11.55 4.75
C ILE A 106 -20.06 -12.76 4.17
N THR A 107 -20.79 -13.53 4.98
CA THR A 107 -21.59 -14.67 4.49
C THR A 107 -22.77 -14.23 3.63
N SER A 108 -23.33 -13.05 3.88
CA SER A 108 -24.46 -12.49 3.11
C SER A 108 -24.05 -11.93 1.74
N ILE A 109 -22.75 -11.75 1.51
CA ILE A 109 -22.21 -11.31 0.23
C ILE A 109 -22.03 -12.53 -0.67
N ASN A 110 -22.62 -12.48 -1.88
CA ASN A 110 -22.61 -13.60 -2.82
C ASN A 110 -21.21 -13.80 -3.43
N THR A 111 -20.68 -15.03 -3.34
CA THR A 111 -19.29 -15.36 -3.66
C THR A 111 -18.82 -14.96 -5.06
N ASP A 112 -19.73 -14.87 -6.03
CA ASP A 112 -19.42 -14.51 -7.42
C ASP A 112 -19.39 -12.98 -7.67
N LYS A 113 -19.82 -12.15 -6.70
CA LYS A 113 -19.90 -10.68 -6.79
C LYS A 113 -19.20 -9.94 -5.62
N ASN A 114 -18.29 -10.62 -4.91
CA ASN A 114 -17.66 -10.15 -3.66
C ASN A 114 -16.94 -8.79 -3.73
N GLU A 115 -16.47 -8.35 -4.91
CA GLU A 115 -15.68 -7.12 -5.05
C GLU A 115 -16.47 -5.84 -4.71
N LEU A 116 -17.73 -5.76 -5.13
CA LEU A 116 -18.51 -4.52 -5.02
C LEU A 116 -18.83 -4.14 -3.56
N PRO A 117 -19.31 -5.05 -2.69
CA PRO A 117 -19.64 -4.69 -1.31
C PRO A 117 -18.41 -4.41 -0.45
N ILE A 118 -17.29 -5.11 -0.71
CA ILE A 118 -16.01 -4.87 -0.02
C ILE A 118 -15.46 -3.51 -0.42
N SER A 119 -15.43 -3.19 -1.71
CA SER A 119 -15.05 -1.85 -2.18
C SER A 119 -15.95 -0.76 -1.60
N GLY A 120 -17.26 -1.01 -1.55
CA GLY A 120 -18.24 -0.11 -0.92
C GLY A 120 -17.98 0.14 0.57
N LEU A 121 -17.55 -0.87 1.33
CA LEU A 121 -17.22 -0.73 2.75
C LEU A 121 -16.15 0.33 3.01
N SER A 122 -15.17 0.48 2.10
CA SER A 122 -14.14 1.51 2.23
C SER A 122 -14.69 2.94 2.29
N MET A 123 -15.91 3.18 1.79
CA MET A 123 -16.58 4.48 1.81
C MET A 123 -17.30 4.78 3.13
N PHE A 124 -17.53 3.76 3.97
CA PHE A 124 -18.31 3.87 5.22
C PHE A 124 -17.49 3.52 6.47
N THR A 125 -16.17 3.72 6.41
CA THR A 125 -15.21 3.33 7.46
C THR A 125 -14.49 4.52 8.09
N ASP A 126 -14.97 5.74 7.82
CA ASP A 126 -14.39 6.94 8.42
C ASP A 126 -14.99 7.27 9.80
N ARG A 127 -14.44 8.31 10.43
CA ARG A 127 -14.87 8.81 11.75
C ARG A 127 -16.29 9.37 11.80
N ASP A 128 -16.87 9.73 10.66
CA ASP A 128 -18.23 10.27 10.59
C ASP A 128 -19.25 9.13 10.44
N ASP A 129 -18.86 7.99 9.86
CA ASP A 129 -19.68 6.78 9.77
C ASP A 129 -19.66 5.94 11.05
N ILE A 130 -18.49 5.78 11.66
CA ILE A 130 -18.31 5.05 12.92
C ILE A 130 -17.65 6.01 13.89
N VAL A 131 -18.41 6.67 14.78
CA VAL A 131 -17.89 7.78 15.59
C VAL A 131 -16.89 7.33 16.66
N SER A 132 -17.14 6.17 17.28
CA SER A 132 -16.30 5.66 18.37
C SER A 132 -14.96 5.13 17.85
N SER A 133 -13.88 5.69 18.39
CA SER A 133 -12.51 5.25 18.16
C SER A 133 -12.31 3.77 18.53
N GLN A 134 -12.85 3.35 19.67
CA GLN A 134 -12.78 1.97 20.15
C GLN A 134 -13.50 1.01 19.19
N ILE A 135 -14.68 1.39 18.68
CA ILE A 135 -15.41 0.55 17.71
C ILE A 135 -14.60 0.40 16.42
N ARG A 136 -14.05 1.50 15.87
CA ARG A 136 -13.21 1.45 14.68
C ARG A 136 -11.99 0.54 14.88
N LYS A 137 -11.35 0.63 16.04
CA LYS A 137 -10.23 -0.25 16.43
C LYS A 137 -10.66 -1.71 16.50
N VAL A 138 -11.71 -2.05 17.23
CA VAL A 138 -12.17 -3.44 17.37
C VAL A 138 -12.62 -4.03 16.03
N LEU A 139 -13.34 -3.26 15.21
CA LEU A 139 -13.70 -3.69 13.86
C LEU A 139 -12.46 -3.93 12.99
N SER A 140 -11.44 -3.08 13.11
CA SER A 140 -10.19 -3.27 12.38
C SER A 140 -9.46 -4.55 12.80
N GLU A 141 -9.49 -4.92 14.09
CA GLU A 141 -8.93 -6.20 14.57
C GLU A 141 -9.69 -7.39 13.97
N VAL A 142 -11.03 -7.38 14.04
CA VAL A 142 -11.87 -8.45 13.48
C VAL A 142 -11.62 -8.67 11.99
N ILE A 143 -11.60 -7.58 11.20
CA ILE A 143 -11.33 -7.67 9.76
C ILE A 143 -9.90 -8.15 9.51
N PHE A 144 -8.95 -7.67 10.31
CA PHE A 144 -7.55 -8.02 10.13
C PHE A 144 -7.25 -9.49 10.48
N GLU A 145 -7.83 -10.03 11.57
CA GLU A 145 -7.76 -11.45 11.91
C GLU A 145 -8.32 -12.30 10.76
N TYR A 146 -9.49 -11.92 10.23
CA TYR A 146 -10.07 -12.57 9.05
C TYR A 146 -9.12 -12.56 7.83
N VAL A 147 -8.42 -11.45 7.58
CA VAL A 147 -7.42 -11.37 6.51
C VAL A 147 -6.25 -12.32 6.76
N ILE A 148 -5.70 -12.36 7.97
CA ILE A 148 -4.54 -13.20 8.30
C ILE A 148 -4.87 -14.68 8.14
N ASP A 149 -6.08 -15.09 8.53
CA ASP A 149 -6.53 -16.48 8.43
C ASP A 149 -6.80 -16.91 6.98
N ASN A 150 -7.22 -15.97 6.11
CA ASN A 150 -7.65 -16.29 4.75
C ASN A 150 -6.66 -15.90 3.64
N ARG A 151 -5.58 -15.16 3.95
CA ARG A 151 -4.61 -14.64 2.95
C ARG A 151 -3.91 -15.68 2.08
N GLN A 152 -3.95 -16.96 2.47
CA GLN A 152 -3.36 -18.06 1.69
C GLN A 152 -4.28 -18.55 0.56
N HIS A 153 -5.55 -18.15 0.56
CA HIS A 153 -6.50 -18.55 -0.48
C HIS A 153 -6.29 -17.74 -1.76
N ASN A 154 -6.20 -18.45 -2.90
CA ASN A 154 -6.10 -17.81 -4.21
C ASN A 154 -7.34 -16.95 -4.50
N GLY A 155 -7.14 -15.74 -5.02
CA GLY A 155 -8.23 -14.80 -5.32
C GLY A 155 -8.77 -14.05 -4.11
N PHE A 156 -8.14 -14.17 -2.93
CA PHE A 156 -8.54 -13.42 -1.75
C PHE A 156 -8.07 -11.95 -1.82
N TYR A 157 -9.02 -11.02 -1.72
CA TYR A 157 -8.86 -9.56 -1.81
C TYR A 157 -8.19 -8.93 -0.59
N TRP A 158 -7.06 -9.47 -0.14
CA TRP A 158 -6.43 -9.02 1.09
C TRP A 158 -6.02 -7.53 1.02
N GLU A 159 -5.61 -7.01 -0.15
CA GLU A 159 -5.22 -5.60 -0.28
C GLU A 159 -6.39 -4.64 0.03
N ASP A 160 -7.60 -4.98 -0.41
CA ASP A 160 -8.80 -4.16 -0.15
C ASP A 160 -9.17 -4.16 1.33
N PHE A 161 -9.09 -5.31 1.99
CA PHE A 161 -9.31 -5.39 3.43
C PHE A 161 -8.23 -4.63 4.21
N ILE A 162 -6.96 -4.67 3.80
CA ILE A 162 -5.91 -3.87 4.45
C ILE A 162 -6.15 -2.37 4.23
N PHE A 163 -6.68 -1.97 3.08
CA PHE A 163 -7.11 -0.59 2.87
C PHE A 163 -8.26 -0.18 3.81
N ILE A 164 -9.27 -1.05 3.98
CA ILE A 164 -10.38 -0.83 4.93
C ILE A 164 -9.85 -0.72 6.38
N VAL A 165 -9.01 -1.66 6.81
CA VAL A 165 -8.35 -1.63 8.14
C VAL A 165 -7.62 -0.31 8.32
N SER A 166 -6.86 0.14 7.30
CA SER A 166 -6.14 1.42 7.34
C SER A 166 -7.10 2.61 7.51
N ASN A 167 -8.23 2.62 6.81
CA ASN A 167 -9.23 3.68 6.93
C ASN A 167 -9.91 3.72 8.31
N LEU A 168 -10.16 2.56 8.92
CA LEU A 168 -10.73 2.48 10.26
C LEU A 168 -9.79 3.06 11.32
N ILE A 169 -8.50 2.70 11.26
CA ILE A 169 -7.53 3.06 12.31
C ILE A 169 -6.87 4.43 12.12
N LYS A 170 -6.88 5.00 10.91
CA LYS A 170 -6.08 6.22 10.63
C LYS A 170 -6.45 7.41 11.53
N GLU A 171 -7.70 7.50 11.98
CA GLU A 171 -8.22 8.57 12.83
C GLU A 171 -8.77 8.08 14.18
N VAL A 172 -8.25 6.96 14.71
CA VAL A 172 -8.53 6.55 16.10
C VAL A 172 -7.64 7.34 17.08
N ASN A 173 -8.05 7.40 18.34
CA ASN A 173 -7.28 8.06 19.39
C ASN A 173 -5.94 7.34 19.63
N LYS A 174 -5.05 7.98 20.41
CA LYS A 174 -3.70 7.48 20.63
C LYS A 174 -3.67 6.10 21.33
N GLU A 175 -4.56 5.87 22.29
CA GLU A 175 -4.58 4.64 23.07
C GLU A 175 -4.98 3.47 22.18
N ASP A 176 -6.11 3.59 21.48
CA ASP A 176 -6.63 2.59 20.56
C ASP A 176 -5.65 2.30 19.42
N PHE A 177 -4.98 3.32 18.87
CA PHE A 177 -4.02 3.12 17.78
C PHE A 177 -2.80 2.31 18.23
N ASN A 178 -2.26 2.63 19.40
CA ASN A 178 -1.12 1.89 19.95
C ASN A 178 -1.51 0.47 20.34
N ASP A 179 -2.70 0.31 20.93
CA ASP A 179 -3.22 -1.01 21.29
C ASP A 179 -3.36 -1.90 20.05
N PHE A 180 -3.95 -1.40 18.97
CA PHE A 180 -4.02 -2.11 17.68
C PHE A 180 -2.64 -2.49 17.14
N LEU A 181 -1.68 -1.55 17.12
CA LEU A 181 -0.33 -1.86 16.63
C LEU A 181 0.34 -2.96 17.47
N VAL A 182 0.15 -2.91 18.79
CA VAL A 182 0.77 -3.86 19.72
C VAL A 182 0.08 -5.22 19.62
N SER A 183 -1.26 -5.29 19.66
CA SER A 183 -2.02 -6.55 19.60
C SER A 183 -1.76 -7.29 18.29
N GLU A 184 -1.72 -6.57 17.18
CA GLU A 184 -1.69 -7.16 15.84
C GLU A 184 -0.30 -7.37 15.25
N PHE A 185 0.73 -6.67 15.70
CA PHE A 185 2.04 -6.74 15.04
C PHE A 185 3.23 -7.02 15.95
N SER A 186 3.07 -6.99 17.28
CA SER A 186 4.19 -7.23 18.19
C SER A 186 4.82 -8.60 17.95
N ASN A 187 6.13 -8.61 17.66
CA ASN A 187 6.91 -9.79 17.32
C ASN A 187 6.47 -10.57 16.06
N ARG A 188 5.50 -10.08 15.27
CA ARG A 188 5.05 -10.71 14.01
C ARG A 188 5.77 -10.12 12.80
N TYR A 189 7.08 -10.35 12.71
CA TYR A 189 7.93 -9.76 11.67
C TYR A 189 7.60 -10.24 10.25
N ASP A 190 6.94 -11.39 10.11
CA ASP A 190 6.40 -11.88 8.83
C ASP A 190 5.33 -10.94 8.25
N LEU A 191 4.72 -10.09 9.09
CA LEU A 191 3.69 -9.13 8.71
C LEU A 191 4.21 -7.73 8.38
N LEU A 192 5.55 -7.54 8.36
CA LEU A 192 6.17 -6.25 8.04
C LEU A 192 5.61 -5.64 6.74
N TYR A 193 5.33 -6.45 5.73
CA TYR A 193 4.80 -5.96 4.46
C TYR A 193 3.39 -5.35 4.61
N ILE A 194 2.56 -5.92 5.50
CA ILE A 194 1.23 -5.37 5.79
C ILE A 194 1.37 -4.04 6.53
N VAL A 195 2.30 -3.96 7.50
CA VAL A 195 2.60 -2.69 8.18
C VAL A 195 3.09 -1.63 7.18
N ASN A 196 3.92 -2.00 6.20
CA ASN A 196 4.34 -1.10 5.12
C ASN A 196 3.13 -0.59 4.31
N LYS A 197 2.19 -1.48 3.97
CA LYS A 197 0.95 -1.14 3.24
C LYS A 197 0.04 -0.21 4.05
N ILE A 198 -0.20 -0.52 5.33
CA ILE A 198 -1.01 0.33 6.22
C ILE A 198 -0.37 1.71 6.34
N ASN A 199 0.95 1.78 6.60
CA ASN A 199 1.65 3.06 6.68
C ASN A 199 1.51 3.87 5.39
N ARG A 200 1.63 3.21 4.23
CA ARG A 200 1.41 3.85 2.93
C ARG A 200 0.00 4.42 2.81
N TYR A 201 -1.04 3.62 3.05
CA TYR A 201 -2.42 4.07 2.94
C TYR A 201 -2.77 5.21 3.91
N ILE A 202 -2.26 5.17 5.14
CA ILE A 202 -2.40 6.27 6.10
C ILE A 202 -1.65 7.52 5.62
N SER A 203 -0.44 7.37 5.09
CA SER A 203 0.41 8.48 4.63
C SER A 203 -0.09 9.16 3.36
N GLU A 204 -0.71 8.40 2.46
CA GLU A 204 -1.26 8.86 1.19
C GLU A 204 -2.73 9.31 1.32
N SER A 205 -3.34 9.17 2.51
CA SER A 205 -4.73 9.59 2.73
C SER A 205 -4.88 11.09 2.48
N ILE A 206 -5.64 11.45 1.44
CA ILE A 206 -5.89 12.82 1.01
C ILE A 206 -6.90 13.50 1.95
N GLY A 207 -6.62 14.76 2.32
CA GLY A 207 -7.62 15.73 2.78
C GLY A 207 -8.17 15.54 4.21
N SER A 208 -7.62 14.61 4.99
CA SER A 208 -7.80 14.61 6.44
C SER A 208 -6.61 15.31 7.10
N LEU A 209 -6.89 16.39 7.83
CA LEU A 209 -5.92 17.15 8.63
C LEU A 209 -6.23 17.03 10.12
N SER A 210 -6.91 15.95 10.54
CA SER A 210 -7.16 15.76 11.96
C SER A 210 -5.84 15.54 12.71
N GLY A 211 -5.78 16.06 13.94
CA GLY A 211 -4.62 15.83 14.81
C GLY A 211 -4.35 14.35 15.04
N ASP A 212 -5.40 13.52 15.02
CA ASP A 212 -5.30 12.06 15.12
C ASP A 212 -4.59 11.45 13.90
N LEU A 213 -4.96 11.83 12.68
CA LEU A 213 -4.30 11.31 11.48
C LEU A 213 -2.80 11.65 11.43
N ILE A 214 -2.45 12.91 11.69
CA ILE A 214 -1.04 13.34 11.66
C ILE A 214 -0.23 12.59 12.72
N ARG A 215 -0.78 12.43 13.93
CA ARG A 215 -0.15 11.66 15.00
C ARG A 215 -0.02 10.19 14.61
N ASN A 216 -1.08 9.57 14.11
CA ASN A 216 -1.10 8.14 13.81
C ASN A 216 -0.17 7.80 12.63
N ARG A 217 -0.09 8.68 11.61
CA ARG A 217 0.91 8.60 10.53
C ARG A 217 2.34 8.57 11.07
N ASN A 218 2.67 9.47 11.99
CA ASN A 218 3.98 9.47 12.62
C ASN A 218 4.20 8.23 13.49
N THR A 219 3.16 7.80 14.21
CA THR A 219 3.23 6.65 15.12
C THR A 219 3.49 5.34 14.37
N ILE A 220 2.79 5.08 13.27
CA ILE A 220 3.02 3.87 12.47
C ILE A 220 4.36 3.91 11.74
N ALA A 221 4.83 5.08 11.30
CA ALA A 221 6.17 5.21 10.72
C ALA A 221 7.28 4.89 11.75
N GLN A 222 7.11 5.31 13.02
CA GLN A 222 8.03 4.94 14.10
C GLN A 222 7.93 3.46 14.45
N PHE A 223 6.73 2.89 14.49
CA PHE A 223 6.51 1.46 14.72
C PHE A 223 7.18 0.61 13.64
N GLN A 224 6.97 0.96 12.36
CA GLN A 224 7.63 0.33 11.22
C GLN A 224 9.16 0.40 11.34
N LEU A 225 9.72 1.58 11.68
CA LEU A 225 11.16 1.74 11.90
C LEU A 225 11.66 0.84 13.04
N GLN A 226 10.90 0.71 14.12
CA GLN A 226 11.25 -0.17 15.23
C GLN A 226 11.23 -1.65 14.81
N MET A 227 10.27 -2.08 14.00
CA MET A 227 10.26 -3.43 13.43
C MET A 227 11.53 -3.71 12.61
N TYR A 228 11.98 -2.78 11.76
CA TYR A 228 13.23 -2.95 11.02
C TYR A 228 14.45 -3.04 11.94
N LYS A 229 14.52 -2.22 13.00
CA LYS A 229 15.60 -2.29 14.00
C LYS A 229 15.63 -3.64 14.70
N ASP A 230 14.47 -4.18 15.06
CA ASP A 230 14.35 -5.48 15.70
C ASP A 230 14.72 -6.62 14.76
N ILE A 231 14.27 -6.57 13.49
CA ILE A 231 14.63 -7.53 12.45
C ILE A 231 16.14 -7.62 12.27
N ILE A 232 16.82 -6.46 12.21
CA ILE A 232 18.28 -6.37 12.14
C ILE A 232 18.91 -7.00 13.38
N ALA A 233 18.47 -6.59 14.57
CA ALA A 233 19.03 -7.07 15.84
C ALA A 233 18.84 -8.59 16.03
N LYS A 234 17.69 -9.12 15.65
CA LYS A 234 17.33 -10.55 15.76
C LYS A 234 17.77 -11.37 14.55
N SER A 235 18.32 -10.74 13.50
CA SER A 235 18.69 -11.38 12.23
C SER A 235 17.54 -12.15 11.56
N VAL A 236 16.32 -11.61 11.62
CA VAL A 236 15.16 -12.19 10.94
C VAL A 236 15.33 -12.02 9.44
N ASN A 237 15.28 -13.11 8.67
CA ASN A 237 15.59 -13.05 7.25
C ASN A 237 14.42 -12.54 6.40
N ILE A 238 14.44 -11.26 6.02
CA ILE A 238 13.39 -10.65 5.18
C ILE A 238 13.34 -11.18 3.73
N PHE A 239 14.36 -11.94 3.32
CA PHE A 239 14.42 -12.55 1.98
C PHE A 239 13.82 -13.96 1.96
N ASP A 240 13.50 -14.54 3.12
CA ASP A 240 12.84 -15.84 3.26
C ASP A 240 11.32 -15.66 3.29
N GLY A 241 10.72 -15.29 2.17
CA GLY A 241 9.28 -15.12 2.04
C GLY A 241 8.90 -14.49 0.70
N ASN A 242 7.61 -14.44 0.39
CA ASN A 242 7.13 -13.81 -0.84
C ASN A 242 7.16 -12.28 -0.76
N SER A 243 7.07 -11.68 0.43
CA SER A 243 6.97 -10.22 0.60
C SER A 243 8.32 -9.46 0.55
N PHE A 244 9.41 -10.13 0.20
CA PHE A 244 10.75 -9.56 0.16
C PHE A 244 10.85 -8.33 -0.77
N TYR A 245 10.11 -8.34 -1.88
CA TYR A 245 10.07 -7.26 -2.87
C TYR A 245 9.50 -5.94 -2.35
N GLN A 246 8.79 -5.94 -1.22
CA GLN A 246 8.33 -4.72 -0.55
C GLN A 246 9.20 -4.38 0.67
N ASN A 247 9.67 -5.40 1.39
CA ASN A 247 10.43 -5.21 2.63
C ASN A 247 11.87 -4.74 2.38
N ALA A 248 12.56 -5.32 1.39
CA ALA A 248 13.95 -4.99 1.12
C ALA A 248 14.14 -3.56 0.56
N PRO A 249 13.35 -3.07 -0.41
CA PRO A 249 13.46 -1.68 -0.86
C PRO A 249 13.27 -0.67 0.27
N GLN A 250 12.31 -0.92 1.18
CA GLN A 250 12.08 -0.03 2.31
C GLN A 250 13.21 -0.09 3.35
N LEU A 251 13.86 -1.25 3.57
CA LEU A 251 15.09 -1.34 4.35
C LEU A 251 16.18 -0.43 3.79
N TYR A 252 16.42 -0.48 2.48
CA TYR A 252 17.41 0.35 1.80
C TYR A 252 17.04 1.84 1.89
N ASN A 253 15.78 2.18 1.66
CA ASN A 253 15.27 3.54 1.77
C ASN A 253 15.50 4.13 3.17
N LEU A 254 15.21 3.36 4.23
CA LEU A 254 15.45 3.79 5.62
C LEU A 254 16.95 3.95 5.93
N MET A 255 17.81 3.10 5.39
CA MET A 255 19.27 3.23 5.52
C MET A 255 19.80 4.46 4.78
N LEU A 256 19.39 4.66 3.52
CA LEU A 256 19.81 5.79 2.69
C LEU A 256 19.40 7.12 3.32
N ASN A 257 18.21 7.18 3.94
CA ASN A 257 17.72 8.34 4.68
C ASN A 257 18.24 8.45 6.13
N ASN A 258 19.31 7.72 6.48
CA ASN A 258 19.96 7.75 7.79
C ASN A 258 19.02 7.44 8.97
N LYS A 259 17.93 6.69 8.74
CA LYS A 259 17.03 6.19 9.80
C LYS A 259 17.54 4.88 10.40
N LEU A 260 18.33 4.13 9.64
CA LEU A 260 19.03 2.93 10.07
C LEU A 260 20.55 3.13 9.95
N VAL A 261 21.29 2.55 10.89
CA VAL A 261 22.76 2.63 10.96
C VAL A 261 23.37 1.69 9.91
N PRO A 262 24.09 2.19 8.90
CA PRO A 262 24.62 1.36 7.81
C PRO A 262 25.45 0.17 8.27
N GLU A 263 26.29 0.32 9.30
CA GLU A 263 27.14 -0.75 9.83
C GLU A 263 26.31 -1.92 10.38
N LYS A 264 25.17 -1.62 11.01
CA LYS A 264 24.25 -2.65 11.52
C LYS A 264 23.50 -3.35 10.38
N VAL A 265 23.07 -2.60 9.38
CA VAL A 265 22.44 -3.15 8.16
C VAL A 265 23.43 -4.05 7.43
N ASN A 266 24.68 -3.60 7.28
CA ASN A 266 25.77 -4.35 6.66
C ASN A 266 26.00 -5.69 7.37
N ALA A 267 26.19 -5.68 8.71
CA ALA A 267 26.38 -6.90 9.48
C ALA A 267 25.18 -7.86 9.38
N TYR A 268 23.96 -7.31 9.36
CA TYR A 268 22.74 -8.08 9.17
C TYR A 268 22.68 -8.75 7.78
N LEU A 269 22.95 -8.00 6.71
CA LEU A 269 22.92 -8.52 5.34
C LEU A 269 24.01 -9.58 5.11
N SER A 270 25.24 -9.33 5.59
CA SER A 270 26.34 -10.31 5.53
C SER A 270 26.00 -11.64 6.21
N LYS A 271 25.14 -11.61 7.25
CA LYS A 271 24.73 -12.81 7.99
C LYS A 271 23.53 -13.51 7.36
N THR A 272 22.57 -12.76 6.80
CA THR A 272 21.26 -13.29 6.38
C THR A 272 21.17 -13.60 4.89
N VAL A 273 21.92 -12.89 4.06
CA VAL A 273 21.96 -13.13 2.62
C VAL A 273 22.98 -14.23 2.33
N THR A 274 22.53 -15.29 1.68
CA THR A 274 23.32 -16.48 1.35
C THR A 274 23.02 -16.92 -0.08
N SER A 275 23.71 -17.93 -0.60
CA SER A 275 23.42 -18.52 -1.92
C SER A 275 21.96 -18.97 -2.09
N LYS A 276 21.24 -19.26 -0.99
CA LYS A 276 19.81 -19.65 -1.04
C LYS A 276 18.89 -18.50 -1.47
N ASN A 277 19.22 -17.25 -1.12
CA ASN A 277 18.34 -16.10 -1.30
C ASN A 277 19.02 -14.91 -2.01
N ILE A 278 20.25 -15.07 -2.50
CA ILE A 278 21.01 -14.02 -3.19
C ILE A 278 20.29 -13.41 -4.39
N PHE A 279 19.57 -14.23 -5.16
CA PHE A 279 18.79 -13.74 -6.30
C PHE A 279 17.57 -12.91 -5.88
N ARG A 280 17.04 -13.11 -4.66
CA ARG A 280 15.98 -12.26 -4.10
C ARG A 280 16.56 -10.91 -3.66
N PHE A 281 17.73 -10.94 -3.02
CA PHE A 281 18.45 -9.73 -2.63
C PHE A 281 18.69 -8.80 -3.82
N PHE A 282 19.33 -9.30 -4.88
CA PHE A 282 19.58 -8.50 -6.08
C PHE A 282 18.33 -8.25 -6.92
N GLY A 283 17.38 -9.18 -6.92
CA GLY A 283 16.10 -8.99 -7.62
C GLY A 283 15.31 -7.77 -7.14
N CYS A 284 15.45 -7.37 -5.86
CA CYS A 284 14.84 -6.14 -5.33
C CYS A 284 15.52 -4.85 -5.78
N LEU A 285 16.72 -4.94 -6.34
CA LEU A 285 17.52 -3.80 -6.81
C LEU A 285 17.42 -3.62 -8.33
N ILE A 286 16.70 -4.52 -9.00
CA ILE A 286 16.50 -4.50 -10.44
C ILE A 286 15.16 -3.83 -10.73
N THR A 287 15.19 -2.84 -11.61
CA THR A 287 14.00 -2.21 -12.17
C THR A 287 13.66 -2.85 -13.51
N ASN A 288 12.37 -2.90 -13.82
CA ASN A 288 11.89 -3.20 -15.17
C ASN A 288 11.56 -1.88 -15.87
N GLY A 289 12.04 -1.75 -17.10
CA GLY A 289 11.67 -0.64 -17.97
C GLY A 289 11.00 -1.16 -19.25
N GLU A 290 10.15 -0.33 -19.83
CA GLU A 290 9.56 -0.56 -21.14
C GLU A 290 10.11 0.49 -22.10
N ASN A 291 10.68 0.04 -23.22
CA ASN A 291 10.88 0.88 -24.39
C ASN A 291 9.91 0.43 -25.48
N PHE A 292 9.69 1.26 -26.51
CA PHE A 292 8.71 1.09 -27.60
C PHE A 292 8.65 -0.29 -28.29
N LYS A 293 9.58 -1.22 -28.01
CA LYS A 293 9.64 -2.56 -28.60
C LYS A 293 9.90 -3.70 -27.61
N THR A 294 10.36 -3.44 -26.38
CA THR A 294 10.86 -4.49 -25.47
C THR A 294 10.76 -4.11 -23.98
N ILE A 295 10.56 -5.13 -23.14
CA ILE A 295 10.76 -5.07 -21.68
C ILE A 295 12.24 -5.35 -21.43
N TYR A 296 12.91 -4.49 -20.66
CA TYR A 296 14.29 -4.69 -20.22
C TYR A 296 14.38 -4.66 -18.70
N TYR A 297 15.43 -5.30 -18.17
CA TYR A 297 15.79 -5.27 -16.76
C TYR A 297 17.11 -4.56 -16.59
N GLU A 298 17.18 -3.64 -15.64
CA GLU A 298 18.40 -2.89 -15.36
C GLU A 298 18.61 -2.73 -13.86
N MET A 299 19.86 -2.45 -13.50
CA MET A 299 20.24 -2.08 -12.15
C MET A 299 20.91 -0.72 -12.23
N SER A 300 20.20 0.31 -11.73
CA SER A 300 20.67 1.69 -11.83
C SER A 300 22.02 1.86 -11.16
N SER A 301 23.00 2.31 -11.94
CA SER A 301 24.36 2.55 -11.43
C SER A 301 24.41 3.63 -10.35
N GLU A 302 23.55 4.64 -10.46
CA GLU A 302 23.43 5.71 -9.46
C GLU A 302 22.87 5.18 -8.14
N GLU A 303 21.75 4.47 -8.18
CA GLU A 303 21.12 3.91 -6.97
C GLU A 303 22.02 2.86 -6.31
N MET A 304 22.66 1.99 -7.11
CA MET A 304 23.64 1.04 -6.57
C MET A 304 24.84 1.74 -5.94
N GLY A 305 25.35 2.82 -6.53
CA GLY A 305 26.45 3.60 -5.95
C GLY A 305 26.11 4.09 -4.54
N LYS A 306 24.90 4.64 -4.33
CA LYS A 306 24.41 5.09 -3.01
C LYS A 306 24.37 3.95 -1.99
N ILE A 307 24.00 2.74 -2.43
CA ILE A 307 23.94 1.55 -1.58
C ILE A 307 25.35 1.05 -1.25
N GLU A 308 26.23 0.92 -2.25
CA GLU A 308 27.61 0.47 -2.09
C GLU A 308 28.44 1.40 -1.20
N ASP A 309 28.21 2.71 -1.28
CA ASP A 309 28.88 3.71 -0.43
C ASP A 309 28.61 3.48 1.07
N LYS A 310 27.45 2.87 1.39
CA LYS A 310 27.03 2.59 2.78
C LYS A 310 27.20 1.12 3.18
N LEU A 311 27.17 0.19 2.23
CA LEU A 311 27.21 -1.26 2.48
C LEU A 311 28.47 -1.90 1.91
N LYS A 312 29.42 -2.18 2.81
CA LYS A 312 30.68 -2.86 2.52
C LYS A 312 30.54 -4.33 2.13
N CYS A 313 29.39 -4.95 2.39
CA CYS A 313 29.12 -6.35 2.07
C CYS A 313 28.79 -6.59 0.60
N ILE A 314 28.49 -5.53 -0.19
CA ILE A 314 28.05 -5.68 -1.58
C ILE A 314 29.04 -6.46 -2.46
N PRO A 315 30.36 -6.24 -2.42
CA PRO A 315 31.32 -7.04 -3.18
C PRO A 315 31.24 -8.54 -2.88
N ASP A 316 31.14 -8.91 -1.60
CA ASP A 316 31.01 -10.31 -1.20
C ASP A 316 29.69 -10.92 -1.72
N LEU A 317 28.59 -10.15 -1.65
CA LEU A 317 27.29 -10.60 -2.18
C LEU A 317 27.32 -10.76 -3.71
N ILE A 318 28.03 -9.90 -4.44
CA ILE A 318 28.23 -10.03 -5.89
C ILE A 318 28.94 -11.35 -6.21
N GLU A 319 30.00 -11.70 -5.48
CA GLU A 319 30.72 -12.97 -5.68
C GLU A 319 29.82 -14.18 -5.37
N ILE A 320 29.03 -14.14 -4.28
CA ILE A 320 28.03 -15.17 -4.00
C ILE A 320 27.04 -15.32 -5.17
N CYS A 321 26.58 -14.21 -5.76
CA CYS A 321 25.66 -14.23 -6.90
C CYS A 321 26.29 -14.87 -8.15
N LYS A 322 27.58 -14.60 -8.43
CA LYS A 322 28.31 -15.19 -9.56
C LYS A 322 28.51 -16.69 -9.39
N GLU A 323 28.87 -17.14 -8.19
CA GLU A 323 29.15 -18.55 -7.88
C GLU A 323 27.87 -19.40 -7.75
N THR A 324 26.75 -18.76 -7.40
CA THR A 324 25.48 -19.48 -7.22
C THR A 324 24.87 -19.88 -8.56
N ALA A 325 24.63 -21.19 -8.77
CA ALA A 325 23.96 -21.68 -9.97
C ALA A 325 22.47 -21.30 -10.00
N PRO A 326 21.96 -20.62 -11.05
CA PRO A 326 20.56 -20.24 -11.15
C PRO A 326 19.66 -21.44 -11.49
N LYS A 327 18.56 -21.59 -10.76
CA LYS A 327 17.62 -22.72 -10.88
C LYS A 327 16.49 -22.48 -11.88
N ASN A 328 16.20 -21.23 -12.23
CA ASN A 328 15.09 -20.87 -13.13
C ASN A 328 15.41 -19.62 -13.97
N LYS A 329 14.52 -19.29 -14.91
CA LYS A 329 14.69 -18.15 -15.84
C LYS A 329 14.89 -16.83 -15.09
N SER A 330 14.08 -16.55 -14.07
CA SER A 330 14.17 -15.31 -13.29
C SER A 330 15.53 -15.16 -12.61
N GLN A 331 16.06 -16.24 -12.02
CA GLN A 331 17.39 -16.22 -11.39
C GLN A 331 18.52 -16.00 -12.41
N ARG A 332 18.41 -16.58 -13.62
CA ARG A 332 19.36 -16.31 -14.71
C ARG A 332 19.34 -14.84 -15.13
N ILE A 333 18.15 -14.23 -15.20
CA ILE A 333 18.01 -12.79 -15.51
C ILE A 333 18.71 -11.96 -14.45
N VAL A 334 18.42 -12.19 -13.16
CA VAL A 334 19.07 -11.46 -12.07
C VAL A 334 20.59 -11.58 -12.14
N GLN A 335 21.11 -12.79 -12.35
CA GLN A 335 22.55 -13.03 -12.47
C GLN A 335 23.16 -12.30 -13.67
N LYS A 336 22.48 -12.29 -14.82
CA LYS A 336 22.93 -11.58 -16.03
C LYS A 336 23.00 -10.07 -15.79
N VAL A 337 21.96 -9.47 -15.20
CA VAL A 337 21.92 -8.03 -14.85
C VAL A 337 23.06 -7.66 -13.89
N VAL A 338 23.30 -8.47 -12.85
CA VAL A 338 24.40 -8.24 -11.90
C VAL A 338 25.75 -8.30 -12.59
N ASN A 339 25.99 -9.28 -13.47
CA ASN A 339 27.23 -9.40 -14.21
C ASN A 339 27.47 -8.22 -15.16
N GLU A 340 26.42 -7.75 -15.83
CA GLU A 340 26.50 -6.58 -16.71
C GLU A 340 26.79 -5.29 -15.94
N TYR A 341 26.16 -5.11 -14.77
CA TYR A 341 26.46 -4.00 -13.85
C TYR A 341 27.95 -3.99 -13.44
N VAL A 342 28.49 -5.16 -13.03
CA VAL A 342 29.91 -5.29 -12.64
C VAL A 342 30.85 -4.98 -13.80
N ALA A 343 30.53 -5.46 -15.01
CA ALA A 343 31.31 -5.17 -16.20
C ALA A 343 31.32 -3.67 -16.53
N TYR A 344 30.14 -3.03 -16.49
CA TYR A 344 29.98 -1.60 -16.72
C TYR A 344 30.77 -0.75 -15.71
N LYS A 345 30.68 -1.08 -14.41
CA LYS A 345 31.45 -0.41 -13.35
C LYS A 345 32.96 -0.54 -13.56
N THR A 346 33.42 -1.71 -14.01
CA THR A 346 34.84 -1.94 -14.32
C THR A 346 35.31 -1.09 -15.51
N GLU A 347 34.47 -0.92 -16.53
CA GLU A 347 34.74 -0.02 -17.67
C GLU A 347 34.79 1.46 -17.25
N LEU A 348 33.86 1.90 -16.41
CA LEU A 348 33.84 3.28 -15.88
C LEU A 348 35.14 3.61 -15.12
N LEU A 349 35.60 2.70 -14.25
CA LEU A 349 36.82 2.91 -13.45
C LEU A 349 38.10 3.01 -14.29
N LYS A 350 38.12 2.44 -15.51
CA LYS A 350 39.25 2.52 -16.44
C LYS A 350 39.30 3.82 -17.23
N ASN A 351 38.19 4.55 -17.35
CA ASN A 351 38.02 5.69 -18.26
C ASN A 351 37.81 7.04 -17.53
N LYS A 352 38.60 7.34 -16.48
CA LYS A 352 38.43 8.55 -15.64
C LYS A 352 38.51 9.91 -16.37
N ASP A 353 38.98 9.97 -17.63
CA ASP A 353 39.07 11.20 -18.44
C ASP A 353 38.06 11.30 -19.60
N ALA A 354 37.17 10.32 -19.79
CA ALA A 354 36.13 10.41 -20.81
C ALA A 354 34.98 11.27 -20.30
N LYS A 355 35.01 12.57 -20.65
CA LYS A 355 33.90 13.52 -20.50
C LYS A 355 32.55 12.84 -20.70
N ILE A 356 31.75 12.86 -19.63
CA ILE A 356 30.29 12.94 -19.55
C ILE A 356 29.68 13.24 -20.93
N ASN A 357 29.39 12.18 -21.69
CA ASN A 357 28.54 12.20 -22.88
C ASN A 357 28.07 10.77 -23.14
N ARG A 358 27.22 10.30 -22.23
CA ARG A 358 26.12 9.34 -22.42
C ARG A 358 25.35 9.32 -21.10
N VAL A 359 24.61 10.40 -20.85
CA VAL A 359 23.31 10.23 -20.22
C VAL A 359 22.49 9.52 -21.27
N GLU A 360 22.15 8.25 -21.02
CA GLU A 360 20.91 7.58 -21.44
C GLU A 360 21.16 6.07 -21.56
N LYS A 361 20.48 5.36 -20.65
CA LYS A 361 20.23 3.92 -20.55
C LYS A 361 21.34 3.13 -19.86
N ASP A 362 21.03 2.67 -18.64
CA ASP A 362 21.68 1.47 -18.12
C ASP A 362 21.61 0.38 -19.21
N ARG A 363 22.63 -0.50 -19.29
CA ARG A 363 22.65 -1.55 -20.33
C ARG A 363 21.35 -2.36 -20.25
N GLN A 364 20.52 -2.19 -21.26
CA GLN A 364 19.22 -2.85 -21.35
C GLN A 364 19.44 -4.27 -21.87
N ILE A 365 19.01 -5.27 -21.11
CA ILE A 365 19.01 -6.64 -21.58
C ILE A 365 17.78 -6.87 -22.45
N ASP A 366 18.01 -7.06 -23.75
CA ASP A 366 16.97 -7.46 -24.70
C ASP A 366 16.57 -8.94 -24.50
N TYR A 367 15.27 -9.22 -24.59
CA TYR A 367 14.68 -10.54 -24.41
C TYR A 367 14.80 -11.43 -25.67
N CYS A 368 15.06 -10.85 -26.85
CA CYS A 368 15.15 -11.62 -28.10
C CYS A 368 16.34 -12.60 -28.17
N GLU A 369 17.25 -12.58 -27.19
CA GLU A 369 18.42 -13.47 -27.12
C GLU A 369 18.32 -14.55 -26.00
N LEU A 370 17.12 -14.82 -25.45
CA LEU A 370 16.89 -15.84 -24.40
C LEU A 370 15.96 -16.99 -24.79
#